data_AF-A0AAV9EC68-F1
#
_entry.id   AF-A0AAV9EC68-F1
#
_cell.length_a   1.000
_cell.length_b   1.000
_cell.length_c   1.000
_cell.angle_alpha   90.00
_cell.angle_beta   90.00
_cell.angle_gamma   90.00
#
_symmetry.space_group_name_H-M   'P 1'
#
loop_
_entity.id
_entity.type
_entity.pdbx_description
1 polymer ?
#
loop_
_entity_poly.entity_id
_entity_poly.type
_entity_poly.pdbx_seq_one_letter_code
_entity_poly.pdbx_strand_id
1 'polypeptide(L)' 'MLEECLTNSDGLVVSDSTWSYKIPTIDTIPKQFNVEILNSGHHEKHVLSSKASGEPPLLLAVSVHSATREASH' A
#
# COMPACT_ATOMS: atom_id res chain seq x y z
N MET A 1 4.94 7.25 -5.00
CA MET A 1 5.71 6.00 -5.02
C MET A 1 6.99 6.30 -4.27
N LEU A 2 7.19 5.67 -3.10
CA LEU A 2 8.16 6.12 -2.08
C LEU A 2 9.27 5.10 -1.83
N GLU A 3 8.90 3.83 -1.72
CA GLU A 3 9.85 2.75 -1.47
C GLU A 3 10.51 2.32 -2.78
N GLU A 4 11.83 2.44 -2.83
CA GLU A 4 12.67 2.01 -3.95
C GLU A 4 13.86 1.24 -3.39
N CYS A 5 14.09 0.05 -3.94
CA CYS A 5 15.23 -0.80 -3.59
C CYS A 5 16.25 -0.72 -4.72
N LEU A 6 17.33 0.02 -4.48
CA LEU A 6 18.37 0.25 -5.47
C LEU A 6 19.47 -0.81 -5.36
N THR A 7 20.03 -1.16 -6.52
CA THR A 7 21.11 -2.15 -6.65
C THR A 7 22.24 -1.53 -7.47
N ASN A 8 23.49 -1.82 -7.10
CA ASN A 8 24.66 -1.38 -7.87
C ASN A 8 24.91 -2.27 -9.11
N SER A 9 25.91 -1.91 -9.92
CA SER A 9 26.32 -2.69 -11.12
C SER A 9 26.78 -4.11 -10.80
N ASP A 10 27.20 -4.35 -9.56
CA ASP A 10 27.71 -5.63 -9.08
C ASP A 10 26.60 -6.51 -8.48
N GLY A 11 25.34 -6.05 -8.49
CA GLY A 11 24.19 -6.79 -7.99
C GLY A 11 23.95 -6.66 -6.47
N LEU A 12 24.66 -5.78 -5.78
CA LEU A 12 24.50 -5.52 -4.34
C LEU A 12 23.46 -4.44 -4.08
N VAL A 13 22.56 -4.69 -3.12
CA VAL A 13 21.55 -3.73 -2.67
C VAL A 13 22.24 -2.59 -1.93
N VAL A 14 22.00 -1.35 -2.37
CA VAL A 14 22.57 -0.13 -1.76
C VAL A 14 21.57 0.59 -0.84
N SER A 15 20.31 0.17 -0.83
CA SER A 15 19.25 0.64 0.07
C SER A 15 19.35 0.00 1.47
N ASP A 16 20.49 0.17 2.14
CA ASP A 16 20.87 -0.51 3.39
C ASP A 16 20.50 0.25 4.69
N SER A 17 19.98 1.47 4.59
CA SER A 17 19.70 2.32 5.74
C SER A 17 18.40 3.10 5.57
N THR A 18 17.90 3.67 6.66
CA THR A 18 16.74 4.57 6.63
C THR A 18 17.01 5.88 5.86
N TRP A 19 18.27 6.16 5.52
CA TRP A 19 18.62 7.25 4.60
C TRP A 19 18.49 6.85 3.13
N SER A 20 18.79 5.60 2.79
CA SER A 20 18.77 5.06 1.42
C SER A 20 17.49 4.28 1.07
N TYR A 21 16.67 3.92 2.06
CA TYR A 21 15.35 3.31 1.89
C TYR A 21 14.28 4.10 2.67
N LYS A 22 13.24 4.56 1.98
CA LYS A 22 12.22 5.47 2.55
C LYS A 22 10.86 4.81 2.62
N ILE A 23 10.50 4.35 3.82
CA ILE A 23 9.13 3.91 4.12
C ILE A 23 8.15 5.10 4.16
N PRO A 24 6.85 4.88 3.92
CA PRO A 24 5.82 5.88 4.15
C PRO A 24 5.84 6.42 5.58
N THR A 25 5.81 7.74 5.71
CA THR A 25 5.71 8.47 6.98
C THR A 25 4.38 9.23 7.08
N ILE A 26 4.16 9.94 8.18
CA ILE A 26 2.94 10.76 8.39
C ILE A 26 2.68 11.79 7.29
N ASP A 27 3.73 12.26 6.61
CA ASP A 27 3.60 13.26 5.54
C ASP A 27 3.17 12.63 4.21
N THR A 28 3.17 11.30 4.11
CA THR A 28 2.93 10.56 2.88
C THR A 28 1.54 9.93 2.80
N ILE A 29 0.80 9.93 3.90
CA ILE A 29 -0.58 9.46 3.92
C ILE A 29 -1.53 10.52 3.32
N PRO A 30 -2.66 10.11 2.71
CA PRO A 30 -3.66 11.06 2.23
C PRO A 30 -4.18 11.94 3.38
N LYS A 31 -4.28 13.26 3.13
CA LYS A 31 -4.84 14.21 4.13
C LYS A 31 -6.25 13.83 4.57
N GLN A 32 -7.04 13.29 3.64
CA GLN A 32 -8.34 12.70 3.92
C GLN A 32 -8.28 11.21 3.60
N PHE A 33 -8.45 10.38 4.63
CA PHE A 33 -8.40 8.93 4.52
C PHE A 33 -9.68 8.34 5.10
N ASN A 34 -10.63 8.01 4.22
CA ASN A 34 -11.93 7.46 4.60
C ASN A 34 -11.92 5.94 4.42
N VAL A 35 -12.40 5.21 5.42
CA VAL A 35 -12.49 3.74 5.39
C VAL A 35 -13.85 3.32 5.91
N GLU A 36 -14.54 2.47 5.14
CA GLU A 36 -15.84 1.92 5.50
C GLU A 36 -15.83 0.39 5.35
N ILE A 37 -16.42 -0.30 6.31
CA ILE A 37 -16.58 -1.75 6.25
C ILE A 37 -17.98 -2.04 5.73
N LEU A 38 -18.06 -2.68 4.57
CA LEU A 38 -19.34 -3.07 3.99
C LEU A 38 -20.00 -4.17 4.85
N ASN A 39 -21.23 -3.92 5.28
CA ASN A 39 -22.07 -4.95 5.88
C ASN A 39 -22.55 -5.91 4.77
N SER A 40 -21.83 -7.03 4.64
CA SER A 40 -22.09 -8.03 3.60
C SER A 40 -23.04 -9.15 4.03
N GLY A 41 -23.73 -9.00 5.16
CA GLY A 41 -24.66 -10.01 5.69
C GLY A 41 -23.98 -11.22 6.32
N HIS A 42 -24.76 -12.28 6.54
CA HIS A 42 -24.29 -13.53 7.14
C HIS A 42 -23.56 -14.40 6.11
N HIS A 43 -22.40 -14.94 6.49
CA HIS A 43 -21.58 -15.84 5.67
C HIS A 43 -21.42 -17.17 6.39
N GLU A 44 -22.21 -18.17 6.02
CA GLU A 44 -22.29 -19.49 6.69
C GLU A 44 -20.98 -20.29 6.59
N LYS A 45 -20.23 -20.11 5.49
CA LYS A 45 -18.99 -20.87 5.22
C LYS A 45 -17.77 -20.34 5.97
N HIS A 46 -17.90 -19.23 6.68
CA HIS A 46 -16.80 -18.53 7.32
C HIS A 46 -16.95 -18.58 8.84
N VAL A 47 -15.83 -18.70 9.55
CA VAL A 47 -15.81 -18.62 11.01
C VAL A 47 -16.38 -17.27 11.44
N LEU A 48 -17.50 -17.31 12.17
CA LEU A 48 -18.24 -16.12 12.62
C LEU A 48 -18.59 -15.15 11.47
N SER A 49 -18.78 -15.68 10.25
CA SER A 49 -19.02 -14.87 9.05
C SER A 49 -17.91 -13.85 8.72
N SER A 50 -16.68 -14.12 9.14
CA SER A 50 -15.52 -13.25 8.91
C SER A 50 -14.93 -13.38 7.49
N LYS A 51 -14.15 -12.39 7.07
CA LYS A 51 -13.38 -12.41 5.82
C LYS A 51 -11.95 -11.91 6.07
N ALA A 52 -10.99 -12.53 5.39
CA ALA A 52 -9.59 -12.11 5.47
C ALA A 52 -9.42 -10.73 4.81
N SER A 53 -8.74 -9.82 5.53
CA SER A 53 -8.51 -8.44 5.07
C SER A 53 -7.03 -8.01 5.19
N GLY A 54 -6.10 -8.93 5.47
CA GLY A 54 -4.68 -8.56 5.64
C GLY A 54 -4.05 -8.07 4.34
N GLU A 55 -4.06 -8.90 3.31
CA GLU A 55 -3.45 -8.61 2.01
C GLU A 55 -4.33 -7.77 1.06
N PRO A 56 -5.67 -7.99 0.96
CA PRO A 56 -6.49 -7.32 -0.07
C PRO A 56 -6.38 -5.79 -0.11
N PRO A 57 -6.33 -5.06 1.02
CA PRO A 57 -6.21 -3.60 1.02
C PRO A 57 -4.88 -3.08 0.47
N LEU A 58 -3.80 -3.87 0.48
CA LEU A 58 -2.49 -3.43 0.00
C LEU A 58 -2.55 -3.04 -1.48
N LEU A 59 -3.31 -3.78 -2.29
CA LEU A 59 -3.47 -3.51 -3.71
C LEU A 59 -4.20 -2.18 -3.97
N LEU A 60 -5.05 -1.73 -3.05
CA LEU A 60 -5.81 -0.47 -3.19
C LEU A 60 -4.90 0.76 -3.25
N ALA A 61 -3.68 0.68 -2.70
CA ALA A 61 -2.70 1.76 -2.75
C ALA A 61 -2.27 2.13 -4.19
N VAL A 62 -2.44 1.23 -5.17
CA VAL A 62 -2.18 1.49 -6.60
C VAL A 62 -3.06 2.63 -7.13
N SER A 63 -4.21 2.89 -6.53
CA SER A 63 -5.07 4.04 -6.90
C SER A 63 -4.33 5.38 -6.85
N VAL A 64 -3.45 5.58 -5.87
CA VAL A 64 -2.63 6.80 -5.73
C VAL A 64 -1.65 6.93 -6.91
N HIS A 65 -1.07 5.81 -7.36
CA HIS A 65 -0.19 5.80 -8.52
C HIS A 65 -0.95 6.16 -9.80
N SER A 66 -2.13 5.57 -10.02
CA SER A 66 -2.98 5.89 -11.17
C SER A 66 -3.40 7.36 -11.17
N ALA A 67 -3.81 7.91 -10.03
CA ALA A 67 -4.17 9.32 -9.91
C ALA A 67 -2.99 10.26 -10.22
N THR A 68 -1.78 9.92 -9.76
CA THR A 68 -0.57 10.71 -10.05
C THR A 68 -0.23 10.68 -11.54
N ARG A 69 -0.39 9.53 -12.20
CA ARG A 69 -0.17 9.38 -13.64
C ARG A 69 -1.17 10.20 -14.46
N GLU A 70 -2.43 10.18 -14.07
CA GLU A 70 -3.47 10.98 -14.74
C GLU A 70 -3.25 12.48 -14.55
N ALA A 71 -2.83 12.93 -13.37
CA ALA A 71 -2.50 14.34 -13.14
C ALA A 71 -1.24 14.82 -13.89
N SER A 72 -0.34 13.90 -14.27
CA SER A 72 0.86 14.22 -15.05
C SER A 72 0.62 14.28 -16.57
N HIS A 73 -0.56 13.85 -17.01
CA HIS A 73 -1.02 13.93 -18.40
C HIS A 73 -1.86 15.21 -18.60
#